data_AF-A0A2S6AJQ0-F1
#
_entry.id   AF-A0A2S6AJQ0-F1
#
_cell.length_a   1.000
_cell.length_b   1.000
_cell.length_c   1.000
_cell.angle_alpha   90.00
_cell.angle_beta   90.00
_cell.angle_gamma   90.00
#
_symmetry.space_group_name_H-M   'P 1'
#
loop_
_entity.id
_entity.type
_entity.pdbx_description
1 polymer ?
#
loop_
_entity_poly.entity_id
_entity_poly.type
_entity_poly.pdbx_seq_one_letter_code
_entity_poly.pdbx_strand_id
1 'polypeptide(L)' 'MNVPDTRTGHMDVFLPRAMAPAVLDAVIRLHITSALARTGTSATTIEYGTGQPHSPGVTRWPVTYTTDTAPPD' A
#
# COMPACT_ATOMS: atom_id res chain seq x y z
N MET A 1 13.93 5.54 -25.88
CA MET A 1 13.63 6.01 -24.51
C MET A 1 12.69 4.97 -23.92
N ASN A 2 13.20 4.07 -23.06
CA ASN A 2 12.38 3.05 -22.43
C ASN A 2 11.62 3.73 -21.29
N VAL A 3 10.30 3.91 -21.44
CA VAL A 3 9.47 4.46 -20.37
C VAL A 3 9.25 3.32 -19.37
N PRO A 4 9.58 3.47 -18.08
CA PRO A 4 9.25 2.46 -17.09
C PRO A 4 7.74 2.24 -17.09
N ASP A 5 7.30 1.01 -17.33
CA ASP A 5 5.88 0.65 -17.24
C ASP A 5 5.51 0.67 -15.76
N THR A 6 4.84 1.74 -15.35
CA THR A 6 4.32 1.89 -14.00
C THR A 6 2.98 1.18 -13.91
N ARG A 7 2.90 0.15 -13.05
CA ARG A 7 1.65 -0.55 -12.75
C ARG A 7 1.06 -0.04 -11.45
N THR A 8 -0.19 0.42 -11.51
CA THR A 8 -0.98 0.83 -10.34
C THR A 8 -1.73 -0.37 -9.77
N GLY A 9 -1.62 -0.56 -8.46
CA GLY A 9 -2.37 -1.56 -7.70
C GLY A 9 -3.16 -0.92 -6.55
N HIS A 10 -4.14 -1.66 -6.04
CA HIS A 10 -4.99 -1.25 -4.93
C HIS A 10 -5.05 -2.35 -3.88
N MET A 11 -5.05 -1.97 -2.61
CA MET A 11 -5.16 -2.91 -1.50
C MET A 11 -5.83 -2.25 -0.30
N ASP A 12 -6.71 -2.99 0.37
CA ASP A 12 -7.31 -2.54 1.63
C ASP A 12 -6.49 -3.02 2.82
N VAL A 13 -6.19 -2.10 3.75
CA VAL A 13 -5.46 -2.41 4.99
C VAL A 13 -6.37 -2.18 6.19
N PHE A 14 -6.48 -3.17 7.06
CA PHE A 14 -7.39 -3.16 8.20
C PHE A 14 -6.59 -3.02 9.49
N LEU A 15 -6.77 -1.89 10.18
CA LEU A 15 -5.94 -1.52 11.31
C LEU A 15 -6.78 -1.08 12.52
N PRO A 16 -6.23 -1.13 13.74
CA PRO A 16 -6.90 -0.58 14.92
C PRO A 16 -7.28 0.89 14.72
N ARG A 17 -8.47 1.27 15.19
CA ARG A 17 -9.01 2.63 15.02
C ARG A 17 -8.15 3.72 15.67
N ALA A 18 -7.58 3.42 16.84
CA ALA A 18 -6.82 4.37 17.63
C ALA A 18 -5.31 4.17 17.40
N MET A 19 -4.80 4.70 16.30
CA MET A 19 -3.37 4.73 16.00
C MET A 19 -2.88 6.16 15.82
N ALA A 20 -1.67 6.43 16.30
CA ALA A 20 -0.98 7.68 15.99
C ALA A 20 -0.69 7.77 14.47
N PRO A 21 -0.79 8.95 13.85
CA PRO A 21 -0.59 9.10 12.40
C PRO A 21 0.74 8.54 11.88
N ALA A 22 1.84 8.72 12.61
CA ALA A 22 3.15 8.19 12.22
C ALA A 22 3.19 6.65 12.24
N VAL A 23 2.49 6.02 13.20
CA VAL A 23 2.39 4.56 13.29
C VAL A 23 1.50 4.02 12.18
N LEU A 24 0.39 4.71 11.88
CA LEU A 24 -0.49 4.38 10.77
C LEU A 24 0.28 4.36 9.43
N ASP A 25 1.04 5.42 9.13
CA ASP A 25 1.82 5.52 7.90
C ASP A 25 2.87 4.40 7.81
N ALA A 26 3.64 4.18 8.88
CA ALA A 26 4.66 3.13 8.91
C ALA A 26 4.08 1.73 8.71
N VAL A 27 2.94 1.42 9.35
CA VAL A 27 2.29 0.12 9.23
C VAL A 27 1.70 -0.09 7.83
N ILE A 28 1.06 0.93 7.24
CA ILE A 28 0.55 0.85 5.86
C ILE A 28 1.71 0.58 4.89
N ARG A 29 2.80 1.34 4.98
CA ARG A 29 3.99 1.13 4.13
C ARG A 29 4.55 -0.26 4.29
N LEU A 30 4.76 -0.70 5.53
CA LEU A 30 5.29 -2.03 5.83
C LEU A 30 4.41 -3.13 5.24
N HIS A 31 3.09 -3.01 5.38
CA HIS A 31 2.14 -4.00 4.91
C HIS A 31 2.16 -4.13 3.38
N ILE A 32 2.19 -3.00 2.65
CA ILE A 32 2.26 -2.97 1.19
C ILE A 32 3.61 -3.49 0.70
N THR A 33 4.73 -3.00 1.25
CA THR A 33 6.07 -3.48 0.87
C THR A 33 6.21 -4.98 1.09
N SER A 34 5.69 -5.50 2.22
CA SER A 34 5.71 -6.94 2.51
C SER A 34 4.84 -7.75 1.54
N ALA A 35 3.70 -7.20 1.10
CA ALA A 35 2.85 -7.85 0.12
C ALA A 35 3.52 -7.94 -1.25
N LEU A 36 4.19 -6.87 -1.69
CA LEU A 36 4.88 -6.81 -2.98
C LEU A 36 6.18 -7.60 -2.99
N ALA A 37 6.90 -7.65 -1.87
CA ALA A 37 8.10 -8.47 -1.77
C ALA A 37 7.82 -9.95 -2.07
N ARG A 38 6.62 -10.46 -1.73
CA ARG A 38 6.20 -11.83 -2.06
C ARG A 38 5.98 -12.07 -3.55
N THR A 39 5.76 -11.02 -4.35
CA THR A 39 5.60 -11.10 -5.80
C THR A 39 6.88 -10.72 -6.55
N GLY A 40 7.99 -10.49 -5.83
CA GLY A 40 9.24 -10.02 -6.42
C GLY A 40 9.17 -8.58 -6.93
N THR A 41 8.20 -7.80 -6.46
CA THR A 41 7.96 -6.41 -6.89
C THR A 41 8.23 -5.45 -5.73
N SER A 42 8.49 -4.18 -6.03
CA SER A 42 8.64 -3.12 -5.03
C SER A 42 7.72 -1.95 -5.35
N ALA A 43 7.21 -1.29 -4.30
CA ALA A 43 6.41 -0.08 -4.48
C ALA A 43 7.31 1.12 -4.76
N THR A 44 6.93 1.92 -5.75
CA THR A 44 7.51 3.24 -6.04
C THR A 44 6.79 4.33 -5.25
N THR A 45 5.45 4.29 -5.24
CA THR A 45 4.61 5.16 -4.42
C THR A 45 3.59 4.35 -3.64
N ILE A 46 3.22 4.86 -2.47
CA ILE A 46 2.17 4.30 -1.61
C ILE A 46 1.37 5.48 -1.06
N GLU A 47 0.09 5.51 -1.34
CA GLU A 47 -0.85 6.54 -0.90
C GLU A 47 -2.08 5.86 -0.30
N TYR A 48 -2.62 6.40 0.78
CA TYR A 48 -3.83 5.88 1.39
C TYR A 48 -4.90 6.95 1.50
N GLY A 49 -6.14 6.56 1.18
CA GLY A 49 -7.30 7.43 1.29
C GLY A 49 -7.81 7.54 2.73
N THR A 50 -8.95 8.21 2.89
CA THR A 50 -9.60 8.36 4.19
C THR A 50 -10.02 7.02 4.76
N GLY A 51 -9.64 6.75 6.01
CA GLY A 51 -10.04 5.55 6.73
C GLY A 51 -11.55 5.48 6.97
N GLN A 52 -12.13 4.31 6.76
CA GLN A 52 -13.56 4.05 6.91
C GLN A 52 -13.79 3.06 8.07
N PRO A 53 -14.77 3.27 8.97
CA PRO A 53 -15.15 2.27 9.95
C PRO A 53 -15.50 0.94 9.27
N HIS A 54 -14.94 -0.18 9.76
CA HIS A 54 -15.21 -1.49 9.19
C HIS A 54 -15.89 -2.42 10.21
N SER A 55 -15.28 -2.61 11.38
CA SER A 55 -15.80 -3.44 12.48
C SER A 55 -15.43 -2.83 13.83
N PRO A 56 -15.94 -3.34 14.98
CA PRO A 56 -15.60 -2.78 16.29
C PRO A 56 -14.09 -2.69 16.51
N GLY A 57 -13.60 -1.48 16.74
CA GLY A 57 -12.17 -1.22 16.94
C GLY A 57 -11.31 -1.22 15.67
N VAL A 58 -11.87 -1.45 14.47
CA VAL A 58 -11.11 -1.55 13.22
C VAL A 58 -11.54 -0.48 12.21
N THR A 59 -10.55 0.10 11.54
CA THR A 59 -10.70 1.02 10.41
C THR A 59 -10.07 0.38 9.17
N ARG A 60 -10.82 0.39 8.06
CA ARG A 60 -10.33 0.04 6.72
C ARG A 60 -9.68 1.27 6.09
N TRP A 61 -8.48 1.10 5.56
CA TRP A 61 -7.73 2.11 4.83
C TRP A 61 -7.57 1.65 3.38
N PRO A 62 -8.20 2.32 2.40
CA PRO A 62 -7.97 2.02 0.99
C PRO A 62 -6.60 2.56 0.59
N VAL A 63 -5.74 1.69 0.06
CA VAL A 63 -4.37 2.03 -0.33
C VAL A 63 -4.20 1.84 -1.83
N THR A 64 -3.59 2.82 -2.47
CA THR A 64 -3.15 2.77 -3.87
C THR A 64 -1.63 2.78 -3.87
N TYR A 65 -1.02 1.92 -4.66
CA TYR A 65 0.43 1.89 -4.82
C TYR A 65 0.79 1.76 -6.29
N THR A 66 1.97 2.27 -6.64
CA THR A 66 2.57 2.03 -7.95
C THR A 66 3.77 1.14 -7.81
N THR A 67 4.03 0.33 -8.82
CA THR A 67 5.21 -0.51 -8.94
C THR A 67 5.94 -0.18 -10.22
N ASP A 68 7.26 -0.23 -10.19
CA ASP A 68 8.05 -0.25 -11.40
C ASP A 68 8.16 -1.70 -11.87
N THR A 69 7.68 -1.98 -13.07
CA THR A 69 8.00 -3.24 -13.74
C THR A 69 9.10 -2.95 -14.75
N ALA A 70 10.31 -3.41 -14.46
CA ALA A 70 11.31 -3.55 -15.51
C ALA A 70 10.70 -4.46 -16.60
N PRO A 71 10.75 -4.08 -17.88
CA PRO A 71 10.25 -4.95 -18.95
C PRO A 71 11.00 -6.28 -18.91
N PRO A 72 10.32 -7.42 -19.17
CA PRO A 72 11.02 -8.69 -19.31
C PRO A 72 11.98 -8.60 -20.51
N ASP A 73 13.26 -8.94 -20.28
CA ASP A 73 14.27 -9.15 -21.32
C ASP A 73 13.86 -10.23 -22.34
#